data_AF-A0A9P7I5T2-F1
#
_entry.id   AF-A0A9P7I5T2-F1
#
_cell.length_a   1.000
_cell.length_b   1.000
_cell.length_c   1.000
_cell.angle_alpha   90.00
_cell.angle_beta   90.00
_cell.angle_gamma   90.00
#
_symmetry.space_group_name_H-M   'P 1'
#
loop_
_entity.id
_entity.type
_entity.pdbx_description
1 polymer ?
#
loop_
_entity_poly.entity_id
_entity_poly.type
_entity_poly.pdbx_seq_one_letter_code
_entity_poly.pdbx_strand_id
1 'polypeptide(L)'
;MDLTYRSDEPSVVPSPLPQSVGYGVVVAAGLAFAFGMMGLTAILKKTLNEDNSKVETFMVANRTVRTGLVASAVVSSWLWSTALLSCVLVTYSYGISGAFWYGAGCSTVIVFFGYLGTACKGRVPEAHTILEVIRIRYGTVAHLSFTFLAIVNNLLNTINIILGASAAISFLTGMHIMASTFLLPLGVVLYTLVGGIKAT
;
A
#
# COMPACT_ATOMS: atom_id res chain seq x y z
N MET A 1 -16.97 3.53 42.85
CA MET A 1 -15.96 2.95 41.95
C MET A 1 -16.65 1.76 41.32
N ASP A 2 -17.51 2.04 40.34
CA ASP A 2 -18.40 1.05 39.74
C ASP A 2 -17.84 0.66 38.37
N LEU A 3 -17.31 -0.56 38.35
CA LEU A 3 -16.94 -1.28 37.14
C LEU A 3 -18.24 -1.75 36.48
N THR A 4 -18.86 -0.89 35.69
CA THR A 4 -19.97 -1.29 34.82
C THR A 4 -19.44 -2.27 33.79
N TYR A 5 -19.78 -3.54 34.02
CA TYR A 5 -19.68 -4.67 33.13
C TYR A 5 -20.10 -4.26 31.71
N ARG A 6 -19.10 -4.14 30.82
CA ARG A 6 -19.29 -3.94 29.39
C ARG A 6 -19.99 -5.19 28.87
N SER A 7 -21.30 -5.10 28.68
CA SER A 7 -22.14 -6.19 28.18
C SER A 7 -21.55 -6.79 26.90
N ASP A 8 -21.35 -8.11 26.90
CA ASP A 8 -20.95 -8.94 25.76
C ASP A 8 -22.05 -9.05 24.68
N GLU A 9 -22.83 -7.99 24.46
CA GLU A 9 -23.62 -7.85 23.26
C GLU A 9 -22.73 -7.19 22.21
N PRO A 10 -22.56 -7.77 21.00
CA PRO A 10 -21.89 -7.07 19.94
C PRO A 10 -22.74 -5.82 19.66
N SER A 11 -22.27 -4.66 20.12
CA SER A 11 -22.88 -3.38 19.80
C SER A 11 -22.80 -3.26 18.28
N VAL A 12 -23.86 -3.67 17.58
CA VAL A 12 -24.02 -3.51 16.15
C VAL A 12 -24.10 -2.01 15.96
N VAL A 13 -22.95 -1.38 15.72
CA VAL A 13 -22.88 0.04 15.41
C VAL A 13 -23.75 0.21 14.16
N PRO A 14 -24.90 0.88 14.25
CA PRO A 14 -25.80 0.98 13.12
C PRO A 14 -25.05 1.73 12.03
N SER A 15 -25.02 1.13 10.84
CA SER A 15 -24.26 1.69 9.71
C SER A 15 -24.82 3.08 9.39
N PRO A 16 -23.99 4.14 9.44
CA PRO A 16 -24.47 5.50 9.27
C PRO A 16 -24.95 5.80 7.85
N LEU A 17 -24.60 4.95 6.86
CA LEU A 17 -25.01 5.10 5.46
C LEU A 17 -25.87 3.92 4.98
N PRO A 18 -26.83 4.16 4.06
CA PRO A 18 -27.58 3.11 3.40
C PRO A 18 -26.68 2.20 2.57
N GLN A 19 -27.03 0.92 2.50
CA GLN A 19 -26.29 -0.10 1.74
C GLN A 19 -26.13 0.25 0.25
N SER A 20 -27.10 0.97 -0.34
CA SER A 20 -27.06 1.47 -1.72
C SER A 20 -25.97 2.53 -1.94
N VAL A 21 -25.68 3.35 -0.94
CA VAL A 21 -24.59 4.33 -0.98
C VAL A 21 -23.24 3.60 -0.91
N GLY A 22 -23.15 2.46 -0.21
CA GLY A 22 -21.94 1.63 -0.18
C GLY A 22 -21.52 1.09 -1.54
N TYR A 23 -22.46 0.47 -2.27
CA TYR A 23 -22.20 0.01 -3.64
C TYR A 23 -21.94 1.18 -4.60
N GLY A 24 -22.69 2.27 -4.46
CA GLY A 24 -22.53 3.48 -5.25
C GLY A 24 -21.15 4.11 -5.07
N VAL A 25 -20.67 4.25 -3.83
CA VAL A 25 -19.34 4.83 -3.54
C VAL A 25 -18.23 3.90 -4.01
N VAL A 26 -18.32 2.58 -3.77
CA VAL A 26 -17.26 1.66 -4.21
C VAL A 26 -17.13 1.62 -5.73
N VAL A 27 -18.25 1.58 -6.46
CA VAL A 27 -18.23 1.54 -7.93
C VAL A 27 -17.93 2.91 -8.51
N ALA A 28 -18.59 3.98 -8.06
CA ALA A 28 -18.39 5.32 -8.62
C ALA A 28 -17.04 5.93 -8.22
N ALA A 29 -16.60 5.80 -6.96
CA ALA A 29 -15.29 6.28 -6.56
C ALA A 29 -14.18 5.40 -7.15
N GLY A 30 -14.37 4.08 -7.25
CA GLY A 30 -13.44 3.17 -7.92
C GLY A 30 -13.27 3.51 -9.40
N LEU A 31 -14.37 3.75 -10.11
CA LEU A 31 -14.33 4.18 -11.52
C LEU A 31 -13.78 5.59 -11.68
N ALA A 32 -14.19 6.55 -10.84
CA ALA A 32 -13.65 7.92 -10.89
C ALA A 32 -12.15 7.95 -10.62
N PHE A 33 -11.66 7.15 -9.68
CA PHE A 33 -10.23 6.99 -9.42
C PHE A 33 -9.52 6.34 -10.61
N ALA A 34 -10.08 5.30 -11.21
CA ALA A 34 -9.54 4.66 -12.40
C ALA A 34 -9.45 5.65 -13.59
N PHE A 35 -10.51 6.43 -13.85
CA PHE A 35 -10.50 7.46 -14.89
C PHE A 35 -9.55 8.61 -14.59
N GLY A 36 -9.44 9.03 -13.33
CA GLY A 36 -8.47 10.03 -12.88
C GLY A 36 -7.03 9.56 -13.10
N MET A 37 -6.73 8.31 -12.74
CA MET A 37 -5.41 7.72 -12.97
C MET A 37 -5.10 7.54 -14.45
N MET A 38 -6.05 7.04 -15.26
CA MET A 38 -5.89 6.96 -16.71
C MET A 38 -5.65 8.34 -17.35
N GLY A 39 -6.37 9.37 -16.89
CA GLY A 39 -6.17 10.75 -17.31
C GLY A 39 -4.80 11.30 -16.91
N LEU A 40 -4.36 11.04 -15.68
CA LEU A 40 -3.03 11.43 -15.20
C LEU A 40 -1.93 10.73 -15.98
N THR A 41 -2.04 9.42 -16.26
CA THR A 41 -1.09 8.67 -17.09
C THR A 41 -1.06 9.21 -18.52
N ALA A 42 -2.21 9.60 -19.09
CA ALA A 42 -2.28 10.21 -20.42
C ALA A 42 -1.64 11.61 -20.46
N ILE A 43 -1.84 12.42 -19.41
CA ILE A 43 -1.20 13.72 -19.24
C ILE A 43 0.31 13.54 -19.07
N LEU A 44 0.76 12.65 -18.18
CA LEU A 44 2.19 12.34 -18.00
C LEU A 44 2.84 11.86 -19.29
N LYS A 45 2.15 11.02 -20.07
CA LYS A 45 2.62 10.57 -21.39
C LYS A 45 2.75 11.73 -22.38
N LYS A 46 1.87 12.73 -22.31
CA LYS A 46 1.87 13.92 -23.18
C LYS A 46 2.87 15.00 -22.73
N THR A 47 3.10 15.14 -21.42
CA THR A 47 3.95 16.21 -20.84
C THR A 47 5.41 15.80 -20.76
N LEU A 48 5.74 14.52 -20.50
CA LEU A 48 7.14 14.08 -20.41
C LEU A 48 7.78 13.79 -21.77
N ASN A 49 7.01 13.50 -22.83
CA ASN A 49 7.50 13.20 -24.18
C ASN A 49 8.76 12.28 -24.23
N GLU A 50 8.93 11.42 -23.23
CA GLU A 50 10.04 10.48 -23.12
C GLU A 50 9.61 9.13 -23.70
N ASP A 51 10.43 8.63 -24.61
CA ASP A 51 10.26 7.33 -25.24
C ASP A 51 10.48 6.24 -24.18
N ASN A 52 9.37 5.73 -23.65
CA ASN A 52 9.29 4.85 -22.47
C ASN A 52 9.57 3.37 -22.80
N SER A 53 10.36 3.10 -23.82
CA SER A 53 10.76 1.74 -24.21
C SER A 53 11.96 1.23 -23.41
N LYS A 54 12.63 2.09 -22.61
CA LYS A 54 13.78 1.71 -21.78
C LYS A 54 13.42 1.55 -20.30
N VAL A 55 13.66 0.34 -19.81
CA VAL A 55 13.49 -0.09 -18.40
C VAL A 55 14.37 0.75 -17.44
N GLU A 56 15.45 1.36 -17.92
CA GLU A 56 16.35 2.20 -17.13
C GLU A 56 15.74 3.54 -16.71
N THR A 57 15.03 4.25 -17.60
CA THR A 57 14.33 5.50 -17.23
C THR A 57 13.19 5.20 -16.26
N PHE A 58 12.57 4.03 -16.42
CA PHE A 58 11.46 3.55 -15.60
C PHE A 58 11.87 3.14 -14.16
N MET A 59 13.02 2.47 -14.01
CA MET A 59 13.50 1.99 -12.69
C MET A 59 14.38 3.01 -11.94
N VAL A 60 15.01 3.95 -12.64
CA VAL A 60 16.05 4.83 -12.06
C VAL A 60 15.73 6.32 -12.19
N ALA A 61 14.67 6.69 -12.93
CA ALA A 61 14.23 8.08 -13.14
C ALA A 61 15.43 9.04 -13.33
N ASN A 62 16.35 8.62 -14.21
CA ASN A 62 17.55 9.33 -14.63
C ASN A 62 18.45 9.89 -13.50
N ARG A 63 18.39 9.33 -12.28
CA ARG A 63 19.14 9.81 -11.09
C ARG A 63 18.97 11.31 -10.77
N THR A 64 18.00 12.00 -11.37
CA THR A 64 17.75 13.45 -11.25
C THR A 64 16.64 13.78 -10.25
N VAL A 65 16.00 12.75 -9.68
CA VAL A 65 14.93 12.92 -8.72
C VAL A 65 15.48 13.44 -7.40
N ARG A 66 14.99 14.62 -6.97
CA ARG A 66 15.39 15.21 -5.68
C ARG A 66 15.00 14.28 -4.53
N THR A 67 15.84 14.26 -3.49
CA THR A 67 15.68 13.43 -2.28
C THR A 67 14.28 13.54 -1.64
N GLY A 68 13.67 14.72 -1.70
CA GLY A 68 12.31 14.95 -1.20
C GLY A 68 11.23 14.15 -1.94
N LEU A 69 11.33 14.00 -3.27
CA LEU A 69 10.35 13.24 -4.06
C LEU A 69 10.57 11.72 -3.90
N VAL A 70 11.81 11.29 -3.71
CA VAL A 70 12.12 9.90 -3.34
C VAL A 70 11.57 9.57 -1.95
N ALA A 71 11.73 10.48 -0.98
CA ALA A 71 11.20 10.31 0.36
C ALA A 71 9.66 10.25 0.37
N SER A 72 8.97 11.10 -0.40
CA SER A 72 7.51 11.05 -0.49
C SER A 72 7.00 9.77 -1.16
N ALA A 73 7.70 9.27 -2.18
CA ALA A 73 7.36 7.99 -2.80
C ALA A 73 7.51 6.81 -1.82
N VAL A 74 8.55 6.80 -1.01
CA VAL A 74 8.77 5.77 0.03
C VAL A 74 7.73 5.86 1.14
N VAL A 75 7.36 7.06 1.58
CA VAL A 75 6.30 7.23 2.58
C VAL A 75 4.95 6.79 2.01
N SER A 76 4.65 7.13 0.75
CA SER A 76 3.41 6.75 0.08
C SER A 76 3.24 5.22 -0.01
N SER A 77 4.29 4.49 -0.38
CA SER A 77 4.24 3.02 -0.47
C SER A 77 4.05 2.32 0.88
N TRP A 78 4.38 3.00 1.98
CA TRP A 78 4.20 2.49 3.34
C TRP A 78 2.79 2.74 3.91
N LEU A 79 2.09 3.77 3.43
CA LEU A 79 0.77 4.16 3.93
C LEU A 79 -0.36 3.32 3.34
N TRP A 80 -0.30 2.00 3.57
CA TRP A 80 -1.40 1.11 3.18
C TRP A 80 -2.56 1.12 4.19
N SER A 81 -3.74 0.70 3.72
CA SER A 81 -5.01 0.78 4.47
C SER A 81 -4.92 0.18 5.88
N THR A 82 -4.35 -1.02 6.04
CA THR A 82 -4.18 -1.66 7.35
C THR A 82 -3.34 -0.83 8.32
N ALA A 83 -2.26 -0.20 7.85
CA ALA A 83 -1.41 0.62 8.71
C ALA A 83 -2.19 1.85 9.21
N LEU A 84 -2.99 2.47 8.35
CA LEU A 84 -3.86 3.59 8.73
C LEU A 84 -4.94 3.17 9.73
N LEU A 85 -5.59 2.02 9.51
CA LEU A 85 -6.57 1.48 10.46
C LEU A 85 -5.94 1.21 11.83
N SER A 86 -4.74 0.62 11.85
CA SER A 86 -3.99 0.37 13.09
C SER A 86 -3.61 1.67 13.79
N CYS A 87 -3.16 2.71 13.07
CA CYS A 87 -2.89 4.03 13.65
C CYS A 87 -4.13 4.60 14.33
N VAL A 88 -5.28 4.58 13.66
CA VAL A 88 -6.54 5.10 14.20
C VAL A 88 -6.98 4.29 15.41
N LEU A 89 -6.88 2.96 15.36
CA LEU A 89 -7.22 2.08 16.48
C LEU A 89 -6.37 2.38 17.71
N VAL A 90 -5.05 2.46 17.56
CA VAL A 90 -4.13 2.78 18.66
C VAL A 90 -4.39 4.18 19.20
N THR A 91 -4.69 5.15 18.34
CA THR A 91 -5.04 6.51 18.76
C THR A 91 -6.36 6.53 19.53
N TYR A 92 -7.35 5.76 19.09
CA TYR A 92 -8.65 5.67 19.75
C TYR A 92 -8.53 5.01 21.13
N SER A 93 -7.75 3.94 21.24
CA SER A 93 -7.61 3.19 22.50
C SER A 93 -6.62 3.81 23.49
N TYR A 94 -5.53 4.42 23.01
CA TYR A 94 -4.41 4.90 23.84
C TYR A 94 -4.16 6.42 23.72
N GLY A 95 -5.02 7.15 22.99
CA GLY A 95 -4.89 8.58 22.77
C GLY A 95 -3.74 8.97 21.85
N ILE A 96 -3.42 10.27 21.83
CA ILE A 96 -2.37 10.86 20.96
C ILE A 96 -0.98 10.27 21.27
N SER A 97 -0.73 9.90 22.52
CA SER A 97 0.53 9.24 22.93
C SER A 97 0.73 7.91 22.19
N GLY A 98 -0.33 7.11 22.02
CA GLY A 98 -0.27 5.86 21.26
C GLY A 98 0.09 6.07 19.79
N ALA A 99 -0.48 7.10 19.16
CA ALA A 99 -0.15 7.47 17.79
C ALA A 99 1.33 7.86 17.63
N PHE A 100 1.84 8.65 18.58
CA PHE A 100 3.23 9.08 18.59
C PHE A 100 4.20 7.89 18.71
N TRP A 101 3.96 6.99 19.66
CA TRP A 101 4.82 5.80 19.85
C TRP A 101 4.75 4.82 18.67
N TYR A 102 3.56 4.64 18.07
CA TYR A 102 3.41 3.84 16.87
C TYR A 102 4.20 4.44 15.70
N GLY A 103 4.06 5.75 15.47
CA GLY A 103 4.81 6.47 14.44
C GLY A 103 6.33 6.47 14.68
N ALA A 104 6.78 6.60 15.94
CA ALA A 104 8.19 6.55 16.31
C ALA A 104 8.80 5.16 16.02
N GLY A 105 8.07 4.08 16.30
CA GLY A 105 8.48 2.73 15.97
C GLY A 105 8.62 2.51 14.46
N CYS A 106 7.60 2.92 13.68
CA CYS A 106 7.60 2.76 12.22
C CYS A 106 8.65 3.64 11.53
N SER A 107 8.83 4.89 11.96
CA SER A 107 9.80 5.80 11.35
C SER A 107 11.24 5.33 11.53
N THR A 108 11.57 4.77 12.70
CA THR A 108 12.89 4.23 13.00
C THR A 108 13.28 3.15 11.99
N VAL A 109 12.40 2.17 11.74
CA VAL A 109 12.70 1.09 10.79
C VAL A 109 12.85 1.60 9.36
N ILE A 110 12.05 2.59 8.94
CA ILE A 110 12.17 3.19 7.60
C ILE A 110 13.54 3.88 7.42
N VAL A 111 14.01 4.61 8.42
CA VAL A 111 15.34 5.23 8.39
C VAL A 111 16.44 4.19 8.32
N PHE A 112 16.36 3.10 9.10
CA PHE A 112 17.30 1.99 9.03
C PHE A 112 17.30 1.30 7.66
N PHE A 113 16.13 1.07 7.07
CA PHE A 113 16.02 0.50 5.71
C PHE A 113 16.60 1.44 4.65
N GLY A 114 16.40 2.76 4.79
CA GLY A 114 17.02 3.76 3.93
C GLY A 114 18.54 3.73 3.99
N TYR A 115 19.11 3.66 5.21
CA TYR A 115 20.55 3.53 5.42
C TYR A 115 21.11 2.20 4.88
N LEU A 116 20.43 1.08 5.10
CA LEU A 116 20.83 -0.21 4.55
C LEU A 116 20.79 -0.21 3.03
N GLY A 117 19.77 0.43 2.43
CA GLY A 117 19.64 0.58 0.98
C GLY A 117 20.82 1.34 0.37
N THR A 118 21.22 2.48 0.97
CA THR A 118 22.38 3.25 0.49
C THR A 118 23.68 2.49 0.70
N ALA A 119 23.86 1.81 1.83
CA ALA A 119 25.03 0.98 2.10
C ALA A 119 25.14 -0.24 1.18
N CYS A 120 24.02 -0.84 0.76
CA CYS A 120 24.00 -1.92 -0.23
C CYS A 120 24.37 -1.39 -1.62
N LYS A 121 23.81 -0.24 -2.04
CA LYS A 121 24.11 0.34 -3.36
C LYS A 121 25.56 0.81 -3.47
N GLY A 122 26.15 1.26 -2.36
CA GLY A 122 27.58 1.59 -2.31
C GLY A 122 28.52 0.38 -2.47
N ARG A 123 28.05 -0.85 -2.19
CA ARG A 123 28.84 -2.08 -2.33
C ARG A 123 28.57 -2.83 -3.64
N VAL A 124 27.34 -2.79 -4.15
CA VAL A 124 26.94 -3.47 -5.39
C VAL A 124 26.13 -2.50 -6.26
N PRO A 125 26.79 -1.60 -7.01
CA PRO A 125 26.11 -0.55 -7.77
C PRO A 125 25.28 -1.07 -8.96
N GLU A 126 25.68 -2.21 -9.54
CA GLU A 126 25.03 -2.84 -10.70
C GLU A 126 23.79 -3.69 -10.35
N ALA A 127 23.53 -3.98 -9.07
CA ALA A 127 22.36 -4.77 -8.70
C ALA A 127 21.07 -3.96 -8.85
N HIS A 128 20.07 -4.55 -9.50
CA HIS A 128 18.77 -3.91 -9.75
C HIS A 128 17.69 -4.34 -8.75
N THR A 129 17.85 -5.49 -8.09
CA THR A 129 16.90 -5.98 -7.07
C THR A 129 17.61 -6.48 -5.83
N ILE A 130 16.93 -6.45 -4.68
CA ILE A 130 17.48 -7.02 -3.44
C ILE A 130 17.69 -8.54 -3.55
N LEU A 131 16.85 -9.22 -4.34
CA LEU A 131 16.95 -10.65 -4.61
C LEU A 131 18.23 -10.99 -5.39
N GLU A 132 18.67 -10.11 -6.28
CA GLU A 132 19.94 -10.25 -7.01
C GLU A 132 21.14 -10.09 -6.08
N VAL A 133 21.09 -9.13 -5.13
CA VAL A 133 22.11 -8.98 -4.09
C VAL A 133 22.21 -10.25 -3.24
N ILE A 134 21.07 -10.86 -2.87
CA ILE A 134 21.04 -12.12 -2.14
C ILE A 134 21.66 -13.25 -2.95
N ARG A 135 21.39 -13.32 -4.26
CA ARG A 135 22.00 -14.32 -5.15
C ARG A 135 23.51 -14.21 -5.22
N ILE A 136 24.03 -12.99 -5.34
CA ILE A 136 25.48 -12.74 -5.42
C ILE A 136 26.16 -13.07 -4.08
N ARG A 137 25.52 -12.81 -2.94
CA ARG A 137 26.12 -13.02 -1.61
C ARG A 137 25.97 -14.44 -1.07
N TYR A 138 24.80 -15.06 -1.26
CA TYR A 138 24.41 -16.31 -0.58
C TYR A 138 24.13 -17.47 -1.56
N GLY A 139 24.26 -17.24 -2.87
CA GLY A 139 24.08 -18.26 -3.90
C GLY A 139 22.63 -18.53 -4.30
N THR A 140 22.46 -19.51 -5.19
CA THR A 140 21.18 -19.79 -5.88
C THR A 140 20.11 -20.38 -4.96
N VAL A 141 20.49 -21.19 -3.97
CA VAL A 141 19.54 -21.81 -3.04
C VAL A 141 18.87 -20.74 -2.16
N ALA A 142 19.65 -19.82 -1.60
CA ALA A 142 19.13 -18.70 -0.84
C ALA A 142 18.28 -17.77 -1.72
N HIS A 143 18.70 -17.50 -2.97
CA HIS A 143 17.90 -16.70 -3.89
C HIS A 143 16.51 -17.31 -4.14
N LEU A 144 16.40 -18.62 -4.35
CA LEU A 144 15.12 -19.29 -4.55
C LEU A 144 14.25 -19.25 -3.29
N SER A 145 14.81 -19.51 -2.11
CA SER A 145 14.05 -19.45 -0.85
C SER A 145 13.55 -18.03 -0.57
N PHE A 146 14.39 -17.01 -0.75
CA PHE A 146 13.99 -15.61 -0.56
C PHE A 146 12.99 -15.14 -1.62
N THR A 147 13.11 -15.61 -2.86
CA THR A 147 12.12 -15.31 -3.91
C THR A 147 10.76 -15.91 -3.57
N PHE A 148 10.73 -17.17 -3.12
CA PHE A 148 9.48 -17.80 -2.68
C PHE A 148 8.86 -17.06 -1.48
N LEU A 149 9.65 -16.73 -0.47
CA LEU A 149 9.18 -15.96 0.70
C LEU A 149 8.67 -14.57 0.30
N ALA A 150 9.34 -13.89 -0.64
CA ALA A 150 8.91 -12.59 -1.14
C ALA A 150 7.55 -12.68 -1.85
N ILE A 151 7.32 -13.72 -2.67
CA ILE A 151 6.05 -13.96 -3.34
C ILE A 151 4.94 -14.22 -2.31
N VAL A 152 5.19 -15.10 -1.33
CA VAL A 152 4.22 -15.42 -0.27
C VAL A 152 3.91 -14.18 0.57
N ASN A 153 4.93 -13.41 0.96
CA ASN A 153 4.75 -12.17 1.72
C ASN A 153 3.91 -11.15 0.96
N ASN A 154 4.19 -10.96 -0.33
CA ASN A 154 3.43 -10.04 -1.16
C ASN A 154 1.96 -10.48 -1.28
N LEU A 155 1.71 -11.79 -1.45
CA LEU A 155 0.35 -12.33 -1.48
C LEU A 155 -0.40 -12.10 -0.16
N LEU A 156 0.23 -12.41 0.99
CA LEU A 156 -0.35 -12.19 2.31
C LEU A 156 -0.63 -10.71 2.59
N ASN A 157 0.29 -9.83 2.17
CA ASN A 157 0.11 -8.39 2.31
C ASN A 157 -1.07 -7.87 1.46
N THR A 158 -1.20 -8.35 0.22
CA THR A 158 -2.35 -8.00 -0.63
C THR A 158 -3.68 -8.44 0.01
N ILE A 159 -3.74 -9.68 0.53
CA ILE A 159 -4.95 -10.17 1.23
C ILE A 159 -5.27 -9.31 2.44
N ASN A 160 -4.26 -8.97 3.24
CA ASN A 160 -4.44 -8.16 4.44
C ASN A 160 -4.97 -6.74 4.12
N ILE A 161 -4.44 -6.10 3.08
CA ILE A 161 -4.90 -4.76 2.65
C ILE A 161 -6.34 -4.81 2.14
N ILE A 162 -6.70 -5.82 1.33
CA ILE A 162 -8.07 -5.98 0.82
C ILE A 162 -9.04 -6.23 1.99
N LEU A 163 -8.66 -7.05 2.95
CA LEU A 163 -9.45 -7.33 4.13
C LEU A 163 -9.63 -6.07 5.00
N GLY A 164 -8.55 -5.32 5.24
CA GLY A 164 -8.60 -4.06 5.98
C GLY A 164 -9.51 -3.02 5.33
N ALA A 165 -9.40 -2.85 4.00
CA ALA A 165 -10.25 -1.95 3.24
C ALA A 165 -11.72 -2.40 3.24
N SER A 166 -11.98 -3.70 3.06
CA SER A 166 -13.33 -4.27 3.07
C SER A 166 -14.01 -4.11 4.43
N ALA A 167 -13.25 -4.29 5.52
CA ALA A 167 -13.75 -4.08 6.87
C ALA A 167 -14.13 -2.62 7.10
N ALA A 168 -13.26 -1.66 6.73
CA ALA A 168 -13.55 -0.24 6.85
C ALA A 168 -14.84 0.16 6.09
N ILE A 169 -15.01 -0.32 4.87
CA ILE A 169 -16.21 -0.02 4.05
C ILE A 169 -17.46 -0.67 4.64
N SER A 170 -17.37 -1.91 5.14
CA SER A 170 -18.49 -2.58 5.80
C SER A 170 -18.93 -1.84 7.06
N PHE A 171 -17.99 -1.34 7.87
CA PHE A 171 -18.29 -0.50 9.02
C PHE A 171 -19.00 0.81 8.64
N LEU A 172 -18.60 1.48 7.55
CA LEU A 172 -19.23 2.73 7.13
C LEU A 172 -20.63 2.55 6.49
N THR A 173 -20.85 1.45 5.77
CA THR A 173 -21.98 1.35 4.80
C THR A 173 -22.93 0.19 5.06
N GLY A 174 -22.60 -0.73 5.97
CA GLY A 174 -23.41 -1.93 6.23
C GLY A 174 -23.40 -2.94 5.07
N MET A 175 -22.51 -2.76 4.09
CA MET A 175 -22.34 -3.69 2.98
C MET A 175 -21.69 -5.00 3.46
N HIS A 176 -22.11 -6.12 2.85
CA HIS A 176 -21.55 -7.43 3.17
C HIS A 176 -20.06 -7.50 2.80
N ILE A 177 -19.21 -7.90 3.74
CA ILE A 177 -17.75 -7.94 3.56
C ILE A 177 -17.35 -8.70 2.29
N MET A 178 -17.99 -9.85 2.01
CA MET A 178 -17.67 -10.63 0.81
C MET A 178 -17.90 -9.85 -0.50
N ALA A 179 -18.95 -9.02 -0.59
CA ALA A 179 -19.20 -8.23 -1.79
C ALA A 179 -18.13 -7.15 -1.98
N SER A 180 -17.75 -6.47 -0.89
CA SER A 180 -16.67 -5.47 -0.89
C SER A 180 -15.33 -6.07 -1.32
N THR A 181 -15.00 -7.28 -0.83
CA THR A 181 -13.74 -7.97 -1.11
C THR A 181 -13.59 -8.35 -2.58
N PHE A 182 -14.68 -8.62 -3.31
CA PHE A 182 -14.62 -8.89 -4.76
C PHE A 182 -14.69 -7.61 -5.61
N LEU A 183 -15.41 -6.58 -5.16
CA LEU A 183 -15.58 -5.33 -5.92
C LEU A 183 -14.34 -4.43 -5.90
N LEU A 184 -13.66 -4.30 -4.75
CA LEU A 184 -12.50 -3.41 -4.61
C LEU A 184 -11.32 -3.81 -5.52
N PRO A 185 -10.91 -5.09 -5.60
CA PRO A 185 -9.83 -5.49 -6.47
C PRO A 185 -10.20 -5.36 -7.95
N LEU A 186 -11.48 -5.40 -8.30
CA LEU A 186 -11.93 -5.32 -9.70
C LEU A 186 -11.60 -3.96 -10.31
N GLY A 187 -11.83 -2.86 -9.57
CA GLY A 187 -11.41 -1.52 -9.98
C GLY A 187 -9.89 -1.39 -10.09
N VAL A 188 -9.16 -2.02 -9.17
CA VAL A 188 -7.68 -2.03 -9.17
C VAL A 188 -7.12 -2.79 -10.37
N VAL A 189 -7.65 -3.98 -10.65
CA VAL A 189 -7.27 -4.81 -11.80
C VAL A 189 -7.57 -4.07 -13.10
N LEU A 190 -8.71 -3.39 -13.21
CA LEU A 190 -9.06 -2.61 -14.40
C LEU A 190 -8.01 -1.53 -14.74
N TYR A 191 -7.64 -0.67 -13.78
CA TYR A 191 -6.64 0.36 -14.07
C TYR A 191 -5.23 -0.22 -14.20
N THR A 192 -4.92 -1.32 -13.52
CA THR A 192 -3.62 -2.00 -13.64
C THR A 192 -3.46 -2.66 -15.01
N LEU A 193 -4.53 -3.26 -15.57
CA LEU A 193 -4.52 -3.87 -16.89
C LEU A 193 -4.43 -2.83 -18.01
N VAL A 194 -5.09 -1.68 -17.86
CA VAL A 194 -5.09 -0.61 -18.88
C VAL A 194 -3.83 0.26 -18.80
N GLY A 195 -3.33 0.51 -17.58
CA GLY A 195 -2.19 1.39 -17.35
C GLY A 195 -0.82 0.70 -17.22
N GLY A 196 -0.78 -0.60 -16.92
CA GLY A 196 0.45 -1.32 -16.59
C GLY A 196 1.16 -0.78 -15.34
N ILE A 197 2.43 -1.14 -15.13
CA ILE A 197 3.29 -0.63 -14.02
C ILE A 197 3.46 0.91 -14.08
N LYS A 198 2.94 1.60 -15.10
CA LYS A 198 2.88 3.07 -15.16
C LYS A 198 1.72 3.69 -14.37
N ALA A 199 0.71 2.92 -14.00
CA ALA A 199 -0.48 3.40 -13.27
C ALA A 199 -0.52 2.97 -11.79
N THR A 200 0.46 2.20 -11.33
CA THR A 200 0.72 1.87 -9.90
C THR A 200 1.99 2.58 -9.45
#